data_AF-A0A497HNR4-F1
#
_entry.id   AF-A0A497HNR4-F1
#
_cell.length_a   1.000
_cell.length_b   1.000
_cell.length_c   1.000
_cell.angle_alpha   90.00
_cell.angle_beta   90.00
_cell.angle_gamma   90.00
#
_symmetry.space_group_name_H-M   'P 1'
#
loop_
_entity.id
_entity.type
_entity.pdbx_description
1 polymer ?
#
loop_
_entity_poly.entity_id
_entity_poly.type
_entity_poly.pdbx_seq_one_letter_code
_entity_poly.pdbx_strand_id
1 'polypeptide(L)' 'TEMWREEINLQLKIKKKSEQQALAKYGLNYVTDTYLPEKLTEMGILR' A
#
# COMPACT_ATOMS: atom_id res chain seq x y z
N THR A 1 -2.14 -3.70 -17.89
CA THR A 1 -3.48 -3.09 -17.72
C THR A 1 -4.46 -4.02 -17.00
N GLU A 2 -4.27 -5.34 -17.04
CA GLU A 2 -5.09 -6.34 -16.35
C GLU A 2 -5.05 -6.21 -14.82
N MET A 3 -3.84 -6.19 -14.21
CA MET A 3 -3.63 -5.99 -12.76
C MET A 3 -4.43 -4.80 -12.20
N TRP A 4 -4.40 -3.64 -12.86
CA TRP A 4 -5.14 -2.45 -12.40
C TRP A 4 -6.66 -2.68 -12.36
N ARG A 5 -7.21 -3.43 -13.33
CA ARG A 5 -8.64 -3.76 -13.36
C ARG A 5 -9.02 -4.71 -12.23
N GLU A 6 -8.15 -5.67 -11.92
CA GLU A 6 -8.33 -6.60 -10.81
C GLU A 6 -8.37 -5.88 -9.46
N GLU A 7 -7.39 -5.00 -9.20
CA GLU A 7 -7.33 -4.22 -7.96
C GLU A 7 -8.54 -3.28 -7.79
N ILE A 8 -9.00 -2.66 -8.88
CA ILE A 8 -10.22 -1.82 -8.84
C ILE A 8 -11.45 -2.66 -8.53
N ASN A 9 -11.60 -3.85 -9.12
CA ASN A 9 -12.72 -4.75 -8.84
C ASN A 9 -12.68 -5.26 -7.39
N LEU A 10 -11.49 -5.56 -6.86
CA LEU A 10 -11.29 -5.91 -5.47
C LEU A 10 -11.74 -4.78 -4.53
N GLN A 11 -11.32 -3.55 -4.83
CA GLN A 11 -11.72 -2.36 -4.07
C GLN A 11 -13.24 -2.17 -4.07
N LEU A 12 -13.90 -2.34 -5.22
CA LEU A 12 -15.36 -2.28 -5.35
C LEU A 12 -16.07 -3.41 -4.57
N LYS A 13 -15.46 -4.60 -4.49
CA LYS A 13 -15.98 -5.73 -3.70
C LYS A 13 -15.88 -5.49 -2.19
N ILE A 14 -14.76 -4.94 -1.71
CA ILE A 14 -14.51 -4.68 -0.28
C ILE A 14 -15.32 -3.48 0.23
N LYS A 15 -15.62 -2.50 -0.65
CA LYS A 15 -16.41 -1.29 -0.34
C LYS A 15 -15.83 -0.44 0.81
N LYS A 16 -14.50 -0.43 0.98
CA LYS A 16 -13.81 0.38 1.99
C LYS A 16 -12.66 1.15 1.37
N LYS A 17 -12.52 2.44 1.66
CA LYS A 17 -11.36 3.25 1.25
C LYS A 17 -10.33 3.31 2.38
N SER A 18 -9.08 3.55 2.02
CA SER A 18 -7.99 3.81 2.97
C SER A 18 -7.25 5.09 2.56
N GLU A 19 -6.92 5.92 3.54
CA GLU A 19 -6.06 7.10 3.34
C GLU A 19 -4.60 6.71 3.61
N GLN A 20 -3.66 7.31 2.89
CA GLN A 20 -2.24 7.06 3.15
C GLN A 20 -1.85 7.43 4.60
N GLN A 21 -2.46 8.49 5.14
CA GLN A 21 -2.28 8.91 6.54
C GLN A 21 -2.81 7.89 7.55
N ALA A 22 -3.72 6.97 7.16
CA ALA A 22 -4.20 5.93 8.06
C ALA A 22 -3.08 4.97 8.51
N LEU A 23 -1.97 4.90 7.76
CA LEU A 23 -0.78 4.16 8.15
C LEU A 23 -0.09 4.74 9.39
N ALA A 24 -0.29 6.03 9.70
CA ALA A 24 0.23 6.64 10.91
C ALA A 24 -0.36 6.04 12.20
N LYS A 25 -1.47 5.27 12.10
CA LYS A 25 -1.99 4.45 13.21
C LYS A 25 -0.93 3.50 13.79
N TYR A 26 0.01 3.05 12.97
CA TYR A 26 1.10 2.15 13.38
C TYR A 26 2.35 2.90 13.88
N GLY A 27 2.25 4.22 14.03
CA GLY A 27 3.35 5.11 14.43
C GLY A 27 3.66 6.15 13.36
N LEU A 28 4.07 7.35 13.78
CA LEU A 28 4.32 8.48 12.87
C LEU A 28 5.40 8.17 11.82
N ASN A 29 6.40 7.35 12.18
CA ASN A 29 7.49 6.97 11.28
C ASN A 29 7.22 5.67 10.51
N TYR A 30 6.06 5.03 10.69
CA TYR A 30 5.79 3.72 10.10
C TYR A 30 5.90 3.70 8.57
N VAL A 31 5.48 4.78 7.92
CA VAL A 31 5.53 4.89 6.46
C VAL A 31 6.98 4.87 5.95
N THR A 32 7.88 5.57 6.63
CA THR A 32 9.29 5.69 6.23
C THR A 32 10.11 4.49 6.65
N ASP A 33 9.81 3.91 7.81
CA ASP A 33 10.67 2.91 8.44
C ASP A 33 10.27 1.48 8.05
N THR A 34 9.01 1.27 7.64
CA THR A 34 8.47 -0.08 7.36
C THR A 34 7.81 -0.14 5.99
N TYR A 35 6.72 0.61 5.80
CA TYR A 35 5.85 0.39 4.65
C TYR A 35 6.55 0.64 3.30
N LEU A 36 7.25 1.77 3.15
CA LEU A 36 7.93 2.10 1.90
C LEU A 36 9.16 1.20 1.65
N PRO A 37 10.08 0.99 2.61
CA PRO A 37 11.21 0.08 2.40
C PRO A 37 10.80 -1.33 1.98
N GLU A 38 9.80 -1.92 2.64
CA GLU A 38 9.30 -3.26 2.30
C GLU A 38 8.73 -3.30 0.88
N LYS A 39 7.85 -2.34 0.53
CA LYS A 39 7.23 -2.30 -0.80
C LYS A 39 8.25 -2.09 -1.92
N LEU A 40 9.22 -1.22 -1.71
CA LEU A 40 10.27 -0.97 -2.70
C LEU A 40 11.21 -2.16 -2.86
N THR A 41 11.43 -2.94 -1.79
CA THR A 41 12.21 -4.19 -1.83
C THR A 41 11.44 -5.29 -2.58
N GLU A 42 10.14 -5.45 -2.33
CA GLU A 42 9.26 -6.37 -3.08
C GLU A 42 9.26 -6.05 -4.59
N MET A 43 9.32 -4.76 -4.93
CA MET A 43 9.42 -4.29 -6.32
C MET A 43 10.83 -4.42 -6.92
N GLY A 44 11.83 -4.84 -6.14
CA GLY A 44 13.23 -4.96 -6.57
C GLY A 44 13.96 -3.63 -6.79
N ILE A 45 13.42 -2.53 -6.26
CA ILE A 45 13.98 -1.17 -6.39
C ILE A 45 15.07 -0.92 -5.34
N LEU A 46 14.83 -1.35 -4.10
CA LEU A 46 15.82 -1.35 -3.03
C LEU A 46 16.49 -2.74 -2.93
N ARG A 47 17.79 -2.76 -2.63
CA ARG A 47 18.60 -3.96 -2.41
C ARG A 47 19.02 -4.06 -0.96
#